data_AF-A0A1I5E601-F1
#
_entry.id   AF-A0A1I5E601-F1
#
_cell.length_a   1.000
_cell.length_b   1.000
_cell.length_c   1.000
_cell.angle_alpha   90.00
_cell.angle_beta   90.00
_cell.angle_gamma   90.00
#
_symmetry.space_group_name_H-M   'P 1'
#
loop_
_entity.id
_entity.type
_entity.pdbx_description
1 polymer ?
#
loop_
_entity_poly.entity_id
_entity_poly.type
_entity_poly.pdbx_seq_one_letter_code
_entity_poly.pdbx_strand_id
1 'polypeptide(L)'
;MLRHVPIAIRLAVVLILVSSPQVLAQTHGDVEPSVIQGRLVVDESNSVPVAFSTGYKIFEGNLGDLYGGSLKTNDPGFVAASGSFLSGEQLWYQAIGKLNFWNGTSWVAAPDNISLKLEDALGSDTLITAAGVINPLGVIDAADSSGGIHRHLDFSISDSNPAGSYLATLQLSSRDASGNLPSPYLDSDPFHIVFNQGLSVPAFEASTIALTVPEPETYAMFLAGLALMGYTARRRGRRD
;
A
#
# COMPACT_ATOMS: atom_id res chain seq x y z
N MET A 1 -46.63 -48.49 -32.47
CA MET A 1 -45.42 -47.83 -33.01
C MET A 1 -45.08 -46.63 -32.12
N LEU A 2 -44.25 -46.84 -31.10
CA LEU A 2 -43.78 -45.75 -30.23
C LEU A 2 -42.54 -45.11 -30.85
N ARG A 3 -42.58 -43.79 -31.05
CA ARG A 3 -41.46 -42.98 -31.54
C ARG A 3 -40.52 -42.62 -30.38
N HIS A 4 -39.23 -42.79 -30.61
CA HIS A 4 -38.14 -42.40 -29.73
C HIS A 4 -38.04 -40.87 -29.59
N VAL A 5 -37.89 -40.39 -28.35
CA VAL A 5 -37.51 -39.02 -28.02
C VAL A 5 -36.08 -39.07 -27.46
N PRO A 6 -35.09 -38.41 -28.09
CA PRO A 6 -33.77 -38.25 -27.47
C PRO A 6 -33.81 -37.15 -26.40
N ILE A 7 -33.22 -37.48 -25.26
CA ILE A 7 -33.09 -36.68 -24.05
C ILE A 7 -32.23 -35.44 -24.33
N ALA A 8 -32.80 -34.25 -24.21
CA ALA A 8 -32.07 -32.99 -24.26
C ALA A 8 -31.51 -32.67 -22.86
N ILE A 9 -30.21 -32.85 -22.66
CA ILE A 9 -29.50 -32.35 -21.48
C ILE A 9 -29.20 -30.87 -21.72
N ARG A 10 -30.01 -29.97 -21.15
CA ARG A 10 -29.68 -28.54 -21.06
C ARG A 10 -28.82 -28.33 -19.82
N LEU A 11 -27.50 -28.19 -20.00
CA LEU A 11 -26.62 -27.66 -18.96
C LEU A 11 -26.74 -26.12 -18.98
N ALA A 12 -27.52 -25.56 -18.07
CA ALA A 12 -27.48 -24.14 -17.76
C ALA A 12 -26.45 -23.93 -16.65
N VAL A 13 -25.24 -23.50 -17.01
CA VAL A 13 -24.27 -22.98 -16.04
C VAL A 13 -24.48 -21.47 -15.98
N VAL A 14 -25.25 -21.03 -14.99
CA VAL A 14 -25.35 -19.62 -14.62
C VAL A 14 -24.31 -19.38 -13.53
N LEU A 15 -23.13 -18.91 -13.92
CA LEU A 15 -22.11 -18.46 -12.99
C LEU A 15 -22.33 -16.97 -12.75
N ILE A 16 -23.11 -16.63 -11.71
CA ILE A 16 -23.18 -15.26 -11.22
C ILE A 16 -21.94 -15.05 -10.36
N LEU A 17 -20.88 -14.49 -10.96
CA LEU A 17 -19.81 -13.87 -10.20
C LEU A 17 -20.36 -12.56 -9.64
N VAL A 18 -21.02 -12.64 -8.48
CA VAL A 18 -21.24 -11.46 -7.63
C VAL A 18 -19.86 -11.13 -7.04
N SER A 19 -19.06 -10.34 -7.75
CA SER A 19 -18.03 -9.56 -7.07
C SER A 19 -18.79 -8.54 -6.22
N SER A 20 -19.04 -8.89 -4.96
CA SER A 20 -19.52 -7.91 -4.00
C SER A 20 -18.48 -6.79 -4.02
N PRO A 21 -18.83 -5.52 -4.28
CA PRO A 21 -17.93 -4.46 -3.91
C PRO A 21 -17.89 -4.54 -2.39
N GLN A 22 -16.83 -5.12 -1.85
CA GLN A 22 -16.48 -4.85 -0.47
C GLN A 22 -16.21 -3.36 -0.48
N VAL A 23 -17.19 -2.59 0.01
CA VAL A 23 -16.94 -1.25 0.51
C VAL A 23 -15.98 -1.51 1.67
N LEU A 24 -14.68 -1.51 1.36
CA LEU A 24 -13.65 -1.47 2.37
C LEU A 24 -13.94 -0.18 3.13
N ALA A 25 -14.45 -0.34 4.35
CA ALA A 25 -14.52 0.76 5.28
C ALA A 25 -13.08 1.22 5.45
N GLN A 26 -12.88 2.50 5.19
CA GLN A 26 -11.64 3.23 5.33
C GLN A 26 -11.18 3.15 6.80
N THR A 27 -10.49 2.07 7.18
CA THR A 27 -9.76 1.99 8.45
C THR A 27 -8.33 2.39 8.17
N HIS A 28 -8.12 3.70 8.12
CA HIS A 28 -6.79 4.31 8.15
C HIS A 28 -6.13 3.93 9.47
N GLY A 29 -5.21 2.99 9.41
CA GLY A 29 -4.42 2.55 10.55
C GLY A 29 -3.09 3.29 10.58
N ASP A 30 -2.62 3.56 11.79
CA ASP A 30 -1.23 3.91 12.01
C ASP A 30 -0.32 2.77 11.51
N VAL A 31 0.92 3.11 11.20
CA VAL A 31 1.97 2.10 11.12
C VAL A 31 2.16 1.55 12.52
N GLU A 32 2.18 0.22 12.68
CA GLU A 32 2.32 -0.45 13.98
C GLU A 32 3.66 -1.21 14.07
N PRO A 33 4.80 -0.51 14.32
CA PRO A 33 6.09 -1.15 14.46
C PRO A 33 6.12 -2.11 15.65
N SER A 34 6.59 -3.32 15.38
CA SER A 34 6.83 -4.38 16.37
C SER A 34 8.14 -5.11 16.03
N VAL A 35 8.63 -5.93 16.96
CA VAL A 35 9.85 -6.72 16.78
C VAL A 35 9.50 -8.21 16.82
N ILE A 36 9.66 -8.88 15.68
CA ILE A 36 9.39 -10.31 15.55
C ILE A 36 10.70 -11.00 15.16
N GLN A 37 11.17 -11.92 16.01
CA GLN A 37 12.38 -12.72 15.76
C GLN A 37 13.62 -11.85 15.41
N GLY A 38 13.74 -10.68 16.05
CA GLY A 38 14.86 -9.76 15.84
C GLY A 38 14.78 -8.92 14.55
N ARG A 39 13.59 -8.79 13.96
CA ARG A 39 13.31 -7.94 12.79
C ARG A 39 12.15 -7.00 13.08
N LEU A 40 12.22 -5.78 12.56
CA LEU A 40 11.11 -4.83 12.57
C LEU A 40 9.98 -5.28 11.63
N VAL A 41 8.75 -5.24 12.11
CA VAL A 41 7.54 -5.53 11.33
C VAL A 41 6.56 -4.38 11.51
N VAL A 42 5.91 -3.95 10.42
CA VAL A 42 5.09 -2.72 10.37
C VAL A 42 3.59 -2.95 10.58
N ASP A 43 3.15 -4.21 10.51
CA ASP A 43 1.77 -4.65 10.73
C ASP A 43 1.81 -6.16 11.03
N GLU A 44 2.06 -6.52 12.29
CA GLU A 44 2.09 -7.92 12.75
C GLU A 44 0.74 -8.61 12.54
N SER A 45 -0.35 -7.86 12.74
CA SER A 45 -1.73 -8.37 12.64
C SER A 45 -2.12 -8.76 11.20
N ASN A 46 -1.32 -8.34 10.22
CA ASN A 46 -1.58 -8.50 8.81
C ASN A 46 -2.96 -7.95 8.40
N SER A 47 -3.32 -6.80 8.96
CA SER A 47 -4.62 -6.15 8.76
C SER A 47 -4.67 -5.21 7.55
N VAL A 48 -3.52 -4.66 7.13
CA VAL A 48 -3.49 -3.70 6.01
C VAL A 48 -3.30 -4.38 4.65
N PRO A 49 -3.79 -3.77 3.55
CA PRO A 49 -3.63 -4.29 2.21
C PRO A 49 -2.16 -4.51 1.82
N VAL A 50 -1.95 -5.44 0.88
CA VAL A 50 -0.62 -5.82 0.40
C VAL A 50 -0.54 -5.57 -1.10
N ALA A 51 0.45 -4.80 -1.53
CA ALA A 51 0.72 -4.57 -2.94
C ALA A 51 1.10 -5.89 -3.62
N PHE A 52 0.37 -6.27 -4.67
CA PHE A 52 0.53 -7.56 -5.34
C PHE A 52 1.94 -7.74 -5.92
N SER A 53 2.48 -6.68 -6.54
CA SER A 53 3.75 -6.76 -7.27
C SER A 53 4.98 -6.82 -6.36
N THR A 54 4.93 -6.19 -5.19
CA THR A 54 6.08 -6.09 -4.28
C THR A 54 5.93 -6.91 -3.00
N GLY A 55 4.70 -7.29 -2.64
CA GLY A 55 4.40 -7.88 -1.34
C GLY A 55 4.43 -6.89 -0.17
N TYR A 56 4.51 -5.58 -0.46
CA TYR A 56 4.65 -4.55 0.58
C TYR A 56 3.32 -4.16 1.18
N LYS A 57 3.32 -3.86 2.49
CA LYS A 57 2.16 -3.29 3.18
C LYS A 57 1.82 -1.91 2.63
N ILE A 58 0.53 -1.57 2.61
CA ILE A 58 0.02 -0.27 2.15
C ILE A 58 -0.69 0.41 3.31
N PHE A 59 -0.18 1.57 3.69
CA PHE A 59 -0.82 2.51 4.60
C PHE A 59 -1.33 3.72 3.82
N GLU A 60 -2.26 4.46 4.40
CA GLU A 60 -2.94 5.56 3.74
C GLU A 60 -2.87 6.83 4.56
N GLY A 61 -2.74 7.97 3.86
CA GLY A 61 -2.80 9.31 4.44
C GLY A 61 -3.63 10.23 3.57
N ASN A 62 -4.10 11.36 4.10
CA ASN A 62 -4.97 12.29 3.37
C ASN A 62 -4.46 13.73 3.45
N LEU A 63 -3.82 14.21 2.39
CA LEU A 63 -3.29 15.56 2.33
C LEU A 63 -4.44 16.58 2.31
N GLY A 64 -4.32 17.64 3.11
CA GLY A 64 -5.38 18.63 3.26
C GLY A 64 -6.43 18.24 4.30
N ASP A 65 -6.15 17.28 5.18
CA ASP A 65 -7.01 16.98 6.32
C ASP A 65 -7.05 18.16 7.33
N LEU A 66 -8.00 18.08 8.27
CA LEU A 66 -8.24 19.14 9.23
C LEU A 66 -7.05 19.39 10.17
N TYR A 67 -6.25 18.36 10.46
CA TYR A 67 -5.23 18.39 11.52
C TYR A 67 -3.84 18.80 10.99
N GLY A 68 -3.48 18.42 9.76
CA GLY A 68 -2.25 18.83 9.08
C GLY A 68 -2.36 20.18 8.37
N GLY A 69 -3.56 20.52 7.87
CA GLY A 69 -3.83 21.74 7.12
C GLY A 69 -3.64 21.59 5.60
N SER A 70 -3.80 22.69 4.85
CA SER A 70 -3.80 22.66 3.39
C SER A 70 -2.51 22.04 2.84
N LEU A 71 -2.64 20.94 2.07
CA LEU A 71 -1.54 20.16 1.46
C LEU A 71 -0.66 19.37 2.44
N LYS A 72 -1.14 19.15 3.67
CA LYS A 72 -0.41 18.42 4.69
C LYS A 72 -1.28 17.36 5.36
N THR A 73 -0.64 16.39 5.99
CA THR A 73 -1.27 15.42 6.88
C THR A 73 -0.24 14.98 7.90
N ASN A 74 -0.69 14.55 9.06
CA ASN A 74 0.15 13.91 10.06
C ASN A 74 -0.15 12.39 10.17
N ASP A 75 -0.89 11.86 9.19
CA ASP A 75 -1.28 10.47 9.09
C ASP A 75 -0.63 9.77 7.88
N PRO A 76 -0.29 8.47 8.00
CA PRO A 76 -0.45 7.64 9.19
C PRO A 76 0.54 8.02 10.29
N GLY A 77 0.15 7.81 11.54
CA GLY A 77 1.06 7.83 12.68
C GLY A 77 1.93 6.57 12.75
N PHE A 78 2.81 6.54 13.74
CA PHE A 78 3.62 5.39 14.13
C PHE A 78 3.33 5.07 15.59
N VAL A 79 2.77 3.89 15.83
CA VAL A 79 2.35 3.44 17.16
C VAL A 79 2.94 2.08 17.47
N ALA A 80 3.88 2.05 18.42
CA ALA A 80 4.42 0.81 18.94
C ALA A 80 3.88 0.56 20.34
N ALA A 81 3.37 -0.65 20.58
CA ALA A 81 2.90 -1.05 21.90
C ALA A 81 4.04 -1.03 22.93
N SER A 82 3.72 -0.78 24.19
CA SER A 82 4.69 -0.88 25.28
C SER A 82 5.34 -2.27 25.30
N GLY A 83 6.65 -2.30 25.49
CA GLY A 83 7.49 -3.50 25.46
C GLY A 83 8.00 -3.89 24.08
N SER A 84 7.63 -3.17 23.01
CA SER A 84 8.13 -3.43 21.65
C SER A 84 9.62 -3.12 21.51
N PHE A 85 10.06 -2.04 22.16
CA PHE A 85 11.42 -1.51 22.06
C PHE A 85 12.11 -1.43 23.43
N LEU A 86 13.44 -1.32 23.43
CA LEU A 86 14.16 -0.95 24.65
C LEU A 86 13.90 0.53 24.96
N SER A 87 13.91 0.90 26.25
CA SER A 87 13.71 2.31 26.62
C SER A 87 14.80 3.21 26.02
N GLY A 88 14.37 4.32 25.42
CA GLY A 88 15.22 5.29 24.74
C GLY A 88 15.69 4.86 23.35
N GLU A 89 15.47 3.61 22.94
CA GLU A 89 15.77 3.14 21.59
C GLU A 89 15.05 3.99 20.54
N GLN A 90 15.73 4.34 19.46
CA GLN A 90 15.17 5.22 18.44
C GLN A 90 14.66 4.41 17.26
N LEU A 91 13.45 4.72 16.82
CA LEU A 91 12.90 4.25 15.57
C LEU A 91 13.16 5.29 14.46
N TRP A 92 13.63 4.81 13.32
CA TRP A 92 14.00 5.63 12.17
C TRP A 92 13.28 5.11 10.93
N TYR A 93 13.02 6.01 9.98
CA TYR A 93 12.64 5.64 8.63
C TYR A 93 13.80 5.85 7.66
N GLN A 94 13.79 5.05 6.59
CA GLN A 94 14.51 5.32 5.36
C GLN A 94 13.51 5.41 4.20
N ALA A 95 13.41 6.57 3.56
CA ALA A 95 12.69 6.72 2.31
C ALA A 95 13.51 6.15 1.14
N ILE A 96 12.87 5.35 0.30
CA ILE A 96 13.51 4.64 -0.80
C ILE A 96 12.77 4.85 -2.12
N GLY A 97 13.49 4.72 -3.24
CA GLY A 97 12.90 4.79 -4.57
C GLY A 97 12.56 6.22 -5.00
N LYS A 98 11.33 6.41 -5.46
CA LYS A 98 10.83 7.64 -6.12
C LYS A 98 9.38 7.88 -5.74
N LEU A 99 8.93 9.13 -5.89
CA LEU A 99 7.53 9.48 -5.74
C LEU A 99 6.74 8.98 -6.97
N ASN A 100 5.74 8.14 -6.74
CA ASN A 100 4.81 7.71 -7.78
C ASN A 100 3.48 8.45 -7.65
N PHE A 101 2.76 8.55 -8.77
CA PHE A 101 1.51 9.27 -8.89
C PHE A 101 0.48 8.41 -9.62
N TRP A 102 -0.70 8.29 -9.04
CA TRP A 102 -1.87 7.73 -9.70
C TRP A 102 -2.55 8.81 -10.53
N ASN A 103 -2.50 8.67 -11.85
CA ASN A 103 -3.10 9.63 -12.79
C ASN A 103 -4.60 9.36 -13.07
N GLY A 104 -5.22 8.45 -12.32
CA GLY A 104 -6.60 7.98 -12.57
C GLY A 104 -6.69 6.68 -13.39
N THR A 105 -5.59 6.25 -14.03
CA THR A 105 -5.55 5.05 -14.88
C THR A 105 -4.40 4.11 -14.53
N SER A 106 -3.21 4.66 -14.23
CA SER A 106 -2.03 3.89 -13.88
C SER A 106 -1.14 4.63 -12.88
N TRP A 107 -0.34 3.86 -12.16
CA TRP A 107 0.77 4.38 -11.36
C TRP A 107 1.93 4.73 -12.28
N VAL A 108 2.33 6.00 -12.25
CA VAL A 108 3.45 6.54 -13.03
C VAL A 108 4.40 7.30 -12.11
N ALA A 109 5.57 7.73 -12.60
CA ALA A 109 6.38 8.68 -11.85
C ALA A 109 5.60 9.98 -11.64
N ALA A 110 5.74 10.59 -10.46
CA ALA A 110 5.17 11.92 -10.21
C ALA A 110 5.76 12.96 -11.18
N PRO A 111 5.06 14.09 -11.44
CA PRO A 111 5.64 15.18 -12.23
C PRO A 111 6.92 15.74 -11.58
N ASP A 112 7.90 16.16 -12.39
CA ASP A 112 9.25 16.53 -11.94
C ASP A 112 9.30 17.67 -10.92
N ASN A 113 8.31 18.56 -10.94
CA ASN A 113 8.20 19.71 -10.03
C ASN A 113 7.46 19.39 -8.73
N ILE A 114 7.15 18.10 -8.49
CA ILE A 114 6.44 17.64 -7.29
C ILE A 114 7.40 16.95 -6.33
N SER A 115 7.29 17.34 -5.07
CA SER A 115 7.97 16.68 -3.96
C SER A 115 6.99 16.39 -2.84
N LEU A 116 7.07 15.18 -2.30
CA LEU A 116 6.53 14.86 -0.98
C LEU A 116 7.65 15.09 0.04
N LYS A 117 7.36 15.90 1.06
CA LYS A 117 8.24 16.22 2.18
C LYS A 117 7.77 15.51 3.44
N LEU A 118 8.69 14.82 4.09
CA LEU A 118 8.53 14.24 5.42
C LEU A 118 9.43 15.02 6.37
N GLU A 119 8.85 15.62 7.40
CA GLU A 119 9.59 16.28 8.47
C GLU A 119 9.70 15.32 9.67
N ASP A 120 10.93 15.03 10.06
CA ASP A 120 11.23 14.07 11.12
C ASP A 120 11.07 14.69 12.54
N ALA A 121 11.19 13.88 13.59
CA ALA A 121 11.05 14.39 14.97
C ALA A 121 12.11 15.41 15.42
N LEU A 122 13.19 15.55 14.66
CA LEU A 122 14.25 16.55 14.90
C LEU A 122 14.10 17.78 14.01
N GLY A 123 13.05 17.85 13.17
CA GLY A 123 12.79 18.95 12.25
C GLY A 123 13.64 18.90 10.97
N SER A 124 14.19 17.73 10.64
CA SER A 124 14.92 17.52 9.39
C SER A 124 13.98 17.05 8.28
N ASP A 125 14.21 17.58 7.07
CA ASP A 125 13.37 17.29 5.91
C ASP A 125 13.97 16.18 5.02
N THR A 126 13.16 15.16 4.76
CA THR A 126 13.32 14.19 3.66
C THR A 126 12.44 14.61 2.49
N LEU A 127 13.00 14.67 1.28
CA LEU A 127 12.24 14.97 0.06
C LEU A 127 12.22 13.77 -0.88
N ILE A 128 11.02 13.34 -1.27
CA ILE A 128 10.78 12.26 -2.24
C ILE A 128 10.23 12.88 -3.51
N THR A 129 10.92 12.63 -4.64
CA THR A 129 10.61 13.22 -5.95
C THR A 129 10.60 12.15 -7.05
N ALA A 130 10.25 12.54 -8.28
CA ALA A 130 10.37 11.66 -9.46
C ALA A 130 11.83 11.26 -9.78
N ALA A 131 12.80 12.08 -9.36
CA ALA A 131 14.22 11.82 -9.56
C ALA A 131 14.80 10.87 -8.52
N GLY A 132 14.24 10.85 -7.31
CA GLY A 132 14.72 10.04 -6.19
C GLY A 132 14.46 10.71 -4.85
N VAL A 133 15.20 10.26 -3.83
CA VAL A 133 15.10 10.75 -2.45
C VAL A 133 16.31 11.60 -2.08
N ILE A 134 16.06 12.74 -1.43
CA ILE A 134 17.07 13.61 -0.80
C ILE A 134 16.90 13.49 0.72
N ASN A 135 18.01 13.34 1.44
CA ASN A 135 18.06 13.10 2.90
C ASN A 135 17.15 11.92 3.31
N PRO A 136 17.45 10.68 2.87
CA PRO A 136 16.51 9.57 2.96
C PRO A 136 16.24 9.08 4.39
N LEU A 137 17.07 9.45 5.37
CA LEU A 137 16.96 8.99 6.75
C LEU A 137 16.36 10.07 7.63
N GLY A 138 15.41 9.70 8.49
CA GLY A 138 14.85 10.59 9.51
C GLY A 138 14.41 9.84 10.76
N VAL A 139 14.37 10.56 11.89
CA VAL A 139 13.95 10.02 13.19
C VAL A 139 12.42 10.03 13.29
N ILE A 140 11.83 8.89 13.62
CA ILE A 140 10.42 8.85 13.99
C ILE A 140 10.28 9.31 15.44
N ASP A 141 10.82 8.55 16.39
CA ASP A 141 10.85 8.94 17.81
C ASP A 141 11.80 8.04 18.61
N ALA A 142 12.01 8.39 19.88
CA ALA A 142 12.59 7.50 20.88
C ALA A 142 11.49 6.79 21.68
N ALA A 143 11.69 5.51 21.95
CA ALA A 143 10.80 4.72 22.78
C ALA A 143 10.79 5.23 24.24
N ASP A 144 9.60 5.27 24.83
CA ASP A 144 9.40 5.76 26.20
C ASP A 144 10.01 4.82 27.27
N SER A 145 9.73 5.10 28.55
CA SER A 145 10.21 4.27 29.66
C SER A 145 9.63 2.84 29.66
N SER A 146 8.51 2.64 28.96
CA SER A 146 7.84 1.35 28.80
C SER A 146 8.16 0.69 27.46
N GLY A 147 9.00 1.29 26.61
CA GLY A 147 9.35 0.75 25.29
C GLY A 147 8.28 0.96 24.22
N GLY A 148 7.34 1.89 24.43
CA GLY A 148 6.32 2.26 23.44
C GLY A 148 6.72 3.50 22.64
N ILE A 149 6.10 3.67 21.47
CA ILE A 149 6.24 4.87 20.61
C ILE A 149 4.85 5.33 20.20
N HIS A 150 4.61 6.63 20.22
CA HIS A 150 3.42 7.22 19.59
C HIS A 150 3.80 8.56 18.97
N ARG A 151 3.99 8.55 17.65
CA ARG A 151 4.41 9.72 16.90
C ARG A 151 3.58 9.91 15.64
N HIS A 152 3.18 11.14 15.38
CA HIS A 152 2.70 11.58 14.08
C HIS A 152 3.76 12.50 13.48
N LEU A 153 4.28 12.14 12.30
CA LEU A 153 5.22 12.95 11.53
C LEU A 153 4.46 13.85 10.57
N ASP A 154 5.04 14.99 10.20
CA ASP A 154 4.40 15.90 9.26
C ASP A 154 4.75 15.52 7.82
N PHE A 155 3.73 15.19 7.04
CA PHE A 155 3.82 14.96 5.60
C PHE A 155 3.25 16.18 4.86
N SER A 156 3.91 16.60 3.79
CA SER A 156 3.41 17.69 2.96
C SER A 156 3.77 17.53 1.48
N ILE A 157 2.93 18.04 0.60
CA ILE A 157 3.16 18.04 -0.85
C ILE A 157 3.41 19.46 -1.36
N SER A 158 4.28 19.61 -2.37
CA SER A 158 4.58 20.90 -3.01
C SER A 158 3.33 21.61 -3.54
N ASP A 159 3.25 22.94 -3.47
CA ASP A 159 2.06 23.77 -3.75
C ASP A 159 1.39 23.57 -5.12
N SER A 160 2.12 23.18 -6.15
CA SER A 160 1.61 22.99 -7.51
C SER A 160 1.37 21.51 -7.82
N ASN A 161 0.41 20.87 -7.16
CA ASN A 161 0.17 19.43 -7.23
C ASN A 161 -1.18 19.09 -7.90
N PRO A 162 -1.22 18.20 -8.91
CA PRO A 162 -2.48 17.69 -9.44
C PRO A 162 -3.23 16.84 -8.40
N ALA A 163 -4.57 16.88 -8.47
CA ALA A 163 -5.40 15.94 -7.71
C ALA A 163 -5.10 14.51 -8.17
N GLY A 164 -4.96 13.59 -7.22
CA GLY A 164 -4.54 12.22 -7.46
C GLY A 164 -4.07 11.53 -6.19
N SER A 165 -3.37 10.42 -6.35
CA SER A 165 -2.77 9.70 -5.22
C SER A 165 -1.26 9.66 -5.38
N TYR A 166 -0.54 9.91 -4.30
CA TYR A 166 0.92 9.92 -4.28
C TYR A 166 1.42 8.75 -3.45
N LEU A 167 2.32 7.93 -4.00
CA LEU A 167 2.89 6.79 -3.30
C LEU A 167 4.35 7.05 -2.97
N ALA A 168 4.66 6.96 -1.69
CA ALA A 168 6.02 6.91 -1.15
C ALA A 168 6.31 5.53 -0.57
N THR A 169 7.58 5.11 -0.61
CA THR A 169 8.02 3.84 -0.03
C THR A 169 9.02 4.12 1.08
N LEU A 170 8.77 3.56 2.26
CA LEU A 170 9.63 3.67 3.43
C LEU A 170 10.10 2.29 3.89
N GLN A 171 11.16 2.25 4.68
CA GLN A 171 11.65 1.10 5.41
C GLN A 171 11.99 1.55 6.84
N LEU A 172 11.68 0.73 7.85
CA LEU A 172 12.05 1.06 9.24
C LEU A 172 13.42 0.48 9.59
N SER A 173 14.15 1.24 10.40
CA SER A 173 15.38 0.80 11.07
C SER A 173 15.37 1.23 12.53
N SER A 174 16.09 0.52 13.38
CA SER A 174 16.24 0.87 14.80
C SER A 174 17.67 1.35 15.10
N ARG A 175 17.81 2.18 16.13
CA ARG A 175 19.12 2.64 16.61
C ARG A 175 19.13 2.68 18.13
N ASP A 176 20.33 2.65 18.70
CA ASP A 176 20.45 2.81 20.15
C ASP A 176 19.96 4.19 20.64
N ALA A 177 19.92 4.40 21.95
CA ALA A 177 19.43 5.64 22.54
C ALA A 177 20.25 6.89 22.18
N SER A 178 21.47 6.71 21.67
CA SER A 178 22.31 7.79 21.17
C SER A 178 22.13 8.03 19.66
N GLY A 179 21.25 7.29 18.99
CA GLY A 179 21.03 7.36 17.54
C GLY A 179 22.13 6.68 16.72
N ASN A 180 22.95 5.84 17.35
CA ASN A 180 24.08 5.17 16.72
C ASN A 180 23.75 3.73 16.32
N LEU A 181 24.53 3.23 15.36
CA LEU A 181 24.61 1.83 14.98
C LEU A 181 25.56 1.07 15.92
N PRO A 182 25.43 -0.26 16.08
CA PRO A 182 24.54 -1.17 15.33
C PRO A 182 23.08 -1.11 15.79
N SER A 183 22.17 -1.30 14.82
CA SER A 183 20.75 -1.50 15.08
C SER A 183 20.55 -2.76 15.94
N PRO A 184 19.69 -2.73 16.98
CA PRO A 184 19.36 -3.93 17.75
C PRO A 184 18.58 -4.97 16.92
N TYR A 185 17.91 -4.54 15.85
CA TYR A 185 17.09 -5.39 14.99
C TYR A 185 17.47 -5.28 13.52
N LEU A 186 17.05 -6.27 12.74
CA LEU A 186 17.03 -6.16 11.29
C LEU A 186 15.96 -5.16 10.86
N ASP A 187 16.29 -4.38 9.82
CA ASP A 187 15.36 -3.45 9.18
C ASP A 187 14.09 -4.16 8.71
N SER A 188 13.00 -3.41 8.63
CA SER A 188 11.72 -3.95 8.16
C SER A 188 11.80 -4.34 6.68
N ASP A 189 10.84 -5.12 6.21
CA ASP A 189 10.54 -5.08 4.77
C ASP A 189 10.01 -3.67 4.43
N PRO A 190 10.27 -3.16 3.21
CA PRO A 190 9.71 -1.88 2.84
C PRO A 190 8.18 -1.91 2.77
N PHE A 191 7.58 -0.74 2.95
CA PHE A 191 6.14 -0.55 2.91
C PHE A 191 5.80 0.75 2.19
N HIS A 192 4.59 0.81 1.66
CA HIS A 192 4.06 1.96 0.95
C HIS A 192 3.20 2.80 1.87
N ILE A 193 3.26 4.12 1.67
CA ILE A 193 2.24 5.05 2.13
C ILE A 193 1.65 5.71 0.89
N VAL A 194 0.33 5.62 0.76
CA VAL A 194 -0.43 6.20 -0.34
C VAL A 194 -1.21 7.39 0.19
N PHE A 195 -0.91 8.58 -0.33
CA PHE A 195 -1.49 9.84 0.08
C PHE A 195 -2.58 10.26 -0.89
N ASN A 196 -3.79 10.48 -0.39
CA ASN A 196 -4.84 11.14 -1.15
C ASN A 196 -4.52 12.63 -1.29
N GLN A 197 -4.59 13.16 -2.52
CA GLN A 197 -4.62 14.59 -2.79
C GLN A 197 -5.93 14.90 -3.52
N GLY A 198 -6.94 15.31 -2.75
CA GLY A 198 -8.13 15.95 -3.30
C GLY A 198 -9.05 15.05 -4.12
N LEU A 199 -8.83 13.73 -4.11
CA LEU A 199 -9.78 12.77 -4.68
C LEU A 199 -10.94 12.52 -3.72
N SER A 200 -12.07 12.12 -4.28
CA SER A 200 -13.15 11.51 -3.50
C SER A 200 -12.70 10.15 -2.97
N VAL A 201 -13.29 9.70 -1.85
CA VAL A 201 -12.98 8.39 -1.26
C VAL A 201 -13.02 7.27 -2.30
N PRO A 202 -14.07 7.11 -3.14
CA PRO A 202 -14.08 6.03 -4.14
C PRO A 202 -12.96 6.10 -5.18
N ALA A 203 -12.53 7.31 -5.56
CA ALA A 203 -11.44 7.48 -6.51
C ALA A 203 -10.08 7.20 -5.87
N PHE A 204 -9.93 7.51 -4.58
CA PHE A 204 -8.74 7.16 -3.81
C PHE A 204 -8.61 5.65 -3.61
N GLU A 205 -9.68 4.98 -3.18
CA GLU A 205 -9.73 3.52 -3.02
C GLU A 205 -9.40 2.78 -4.32
N ALA A 206 -9.82 3.32 -5.47
CA ALA A 206 -9.47 2.75 -6.77
C ALA A 206 -7.96 2.71 -7.02
N SER A 207 -7.20 3.69 -6.50
CA SER A 207 -5.74 3.71 -6.61
C SER A 207 -5.07 2.63 -5.76
N THR A 208 -5.57 2.38 -4.53
CA THR A 208 -5.10 1.31 -3.64
C THR A 208 -5.48 -0.06 -4.20
N ILE A 209 -6.69 -0.23 -4.73
CA ILE A 209 -7.13 -1.46 -5.40
C ILE A 209 -6.20 -1.78 -6.59
N ALA A 210 -5.79 -0.78 -7.36
CA ALA A 210 -4.87 -0.98 -8.48
C ALA A 210 -3.48 -1.51 -8.05
N LEU A 211 -3.08 -1.32 -6.78
CA LEU A 211 -1.83 -1.90 -6.23
C LEU A 211 -2.00 -3.33 -5.74
N THR A 212 -3.21 -3.71 -5.30
CA THR A 212 -3.48 -5.00 -4.63
C THR A 212 -3.96 -6.09 -5.57
N VAL A 213 -4.40 -5.71 -6.78
CA VAL A 213 -4.92 -6.62 -7.78
C VAL A 213 -3.89 -6.84 -8.90
N PRO A 214 -3.58 -8.09 -9.29
CA PRO A 214 -2.79 -8.36 -10.47
C PRO A 214 -3.42 -7.71 -11.71
N GLU A 215 -2.60 -7.00 -12.48
CA GLU A 215 -2.91 -6.40 -13.79
C GLU A 215 -3.61 -7.38 -14.77
N PRO A 216 -4.18 -6.91 -15.90
CA PRO A 216 -5.13 -7.58 -16.81
C PRO A 216 -4.84 -9.00 -17.33
N GLU A 217 -3.75 -9.66 -16.93
CA GLU A 217 -3.50 -11.08 -17.15
C GLU A 217 -4.69 -11.95 -16.73
N THR A 218 -5.48 -11.51 -15.74
CA THR A 218 -6.77 -12.12 -15.40
C THR A 218 -7.72 -12.18 -16.60
N TYR A 219 -7.80 -11.12 -17.41
CA TYR A 219 -8.57 -11.11 -18.65
C TYR A 219 -7.92 -11.97 -19.73
N ALA A 220 -6.59 -11.97 -19.83
CA ALA A 220 -5.88 -12.82 -20.79
C ALA A 220 -6.09 -14.32 -20.49
N MET A 221 -6.05 -14.72 -19.22
CA MET A 221 -6.32 -16.08 -18.75
C MET A 221 -7.80 -16.45 -18.88
N PHE A 222 -8.70 -15.50 -18.62
CA PHE A 222 -10.13 -15.68 -18.89
C PHE A 222 -10.40 -15.92 -20.38
N LEU A 223 -9.84 -15.10 -21.26
CA LEU A 223 -9.95 -15.26 -22.72
C LEU A 223 -9.30 -16.55 -23.21
N ALA A 224 -8.14 -16.93 -22.66
CA ALA A 224 -7.49 -18.20 -22.96
C ALA A 224 -8.37 -19.39 -22.53
N GLY A 225 -9.01 -19.30 -21.35
CA GLY A 225 -9.98 -20.29 -20.88
C GLY A 225 -11.18 -20.43 -21.81
N LEU A 226 -11.77 -19.30 -22.24
CA LEU A 226 -12.87 -19.29 -23.22
C LEU A 226 -12.45 -19.89 -24.57
N ALA A 227 -11.25 -19.56 -25.07
CA ALA A 227 -10.71 -20.08 -26.32
C ALA A 227 -10.53 -21.61 -26.25
N LEU A 228 -10.01 -22.14 -25.14
CA LEU A 228 -9.84 -23.58 -24.92
C LEU A 228 -11.20 -24.31 -24.88
N MET A 229 -12.19 -23.74 -24.20
CA MET A 229 -13.55 -24.28 -24.18
C MET A 229 -14.19 -24.30 -25.58
N GLY A 230 -14.04 -23.21 -26.36
CA GLY A 230 -14.50 -23.16 -27.74
C GLY A 230 -13.82 -24.22 -28.64
N TYR A 231 -12.52 -24.42 -28.48
CA TYR A 231 -11.76 -25.43 -29.23
C TYR A 231 -12.23 -26.86 -28.90
N THR A 232 -12.42 -27.18 -27.62
CA THR A 232 -12.86 -28.51 -27.19
C THR A 232 -14.28 -28.83 -27.63
N ALA A 233 -15.20 -27.86 -27.54
CA ALA A 233 -16.58 -27.99 -28.06
C ALA A 233 -16.58 -28.25 -29.57
N ARG A 234 -15.78 -27.51 -30.35
CA ARG A 234 -15.65 -27.70 -31.81
C ARG A 234 -15.09 -29.08 -32.17
N ARG A 235 -14.17 -29.62 -31.38
CA ARG A 235 -13.56 -30.95 -31.65
C ARG A 235 -14.53 -32.10 -31.40
N ARG A 236 -15.47 -31.93 -30.45
CA ARG A 236 -16.51 -32.93 -30.18
C ARG A 236 -17.54 -33.00 -31.30
N GLY A 237 -18.00 -31.87 -31.82
CA GLY A 237 -18.95 -31.84 -32.94
C GLY A 237 -18.42 -32.26 -34.32
N ARG A 238 -17.14 -32.68 -34.41
CA ARG A 238 -16.53 -33.22 -35.66
C ARG A 238 -16.31 -34.73 -35.61
N ARG A 239 -16.68 -35.39 -34.51
CA ARG A 239 -16.55 -36.84 -34.30
C ARG A 239 -17.86 -37.60 -34.46
N ASP A 240 -18.93 -36.90 -34.86
CA ASP A 240 -20.21 -37.43 -35.31
C ASP A 240 -20.36 -37.15 -36.81
#